data_AF-A0A550HAN6-F1
#
_entry.id   AF-A0A550HAN6-F1
#
_cell.length_a   1.000
_cell.length_b   1.000
_cell.length_c   1.000
_cell.angle_alpha   90.00
_cell.angle_beta   90.00
_cell.angle_gamma   90.00
#
_symmetry.space_group_name_H-M   'P 1'
#
loop_
_entity.id
_entity.type
_entity.pdbx_description
1 polymer ?
#
loop_
_entity_poly.entity_id
_entity_poly.type
_entity_poly.pdbx_seq_one_letter_code
_entity_poly.pdbx_strand_id
1 'polypeptide(L)'
;GAADPDWKVLLGGPHPRVELPTYAFQRERLWLDATAVSGDVAGLGQVAVEHALLGAGVGVAGGGGVLFTGRVGVSTHPWLADHAVSGVVLLPGAGFVELVVRAGDEVGCGRVEELMLAAPLVVPARGSVQVQVVVGAVEDGGRRTVGVYSGSGDGVEGEWVCHATGSLTPDTAPQSGGGSVLSAAWPPPGAERIDLVGVYEDLAVEGYEYGPVFQGLNGVWRNGEEVFAEVALPEGTVVDGFGLHPA
;
A
#
# COMPACT_ATOMS: atom_id res chain seq x y z
N GLY A 1 37.44 -43.87 -9.70
CA GLY A 1 36.78 -45.03 -9.06
C GLY A 1 37.38 -45.20 -7.68
N ALA A 2 36.63 -44.89 -6.63
CA ALA A 2 37.01 -45.27 -5.28
C ALA A 2 36.49 -46.69 -5.03
N ALA A 3 37.35 -47.58 -4.55
CA ALA A 3 36.93 -48.90 -4.13
C ALA A 3 36.16 -48.76 -2.81
N ASP A 4 34.96 -49.32 -2.75
CA ASP A 4 34.17 -49.41 -1.52
C ASP A 4 34.76 -50.56 -0.67
N PRO A 5 35.35 -50.28 0.51
CA PRO A 5 35.99 -51.32 1.31
C PRO A 5 34.97 -52.32 1.82
N ASP A 6 35.29 -53.62 1.69
CA ASP A 6 34.48 -54.68 2.28
C ASP A 6 34.72 -54.77 3.80
N TRP A 7 33.93 -53.99 4.54
CA TRP A 7 33.96 -53.95 6.00
C TRP A 7 33.68 -55.31 6.64
N LYS A 8 33.00 -56.24 5.97
CA LYS A 8 32.72 -57.56 6.57
C LYS A 8 33.98 -58.42 6.69
N VAL A 9 34.86 -58.35 5.68
CA VAL A 9 36.14 -59.06 5.70
C VAL A 9 37.06 -58.46 6.76
N LEU A 10 37.11 -57.13 6.84
CA LEU A 10 37.98 -56.42 7.79
C LEU A 10 37.56 -56.60 9.24
N LEU A 11 36.25 -56.70 9.50
CA LEU A 11 35.71 -56.78 10.86
C LEU A 11 35.48 -58.22 11.34
N GLY A 12 35.51 -59.22 10.46
CA GLY A 12 35.51 -60.64 10.85
C GLY A 12 34.22 -61.17 11.49
N GLY A 13 33.10 -60.45 11.38
CA GLY A 13 31.80 -60.88 11.94
C GLY A 13 30.85 -59.73 12.28
N PRO A 14 29.65 -60.03 12.81
CA PRO A 14 28.69 -59.02 13.24
C PRO A 14 29.15 -58.33 14.53
N HIS A 15 29.16 -56.99 14.49
CA HIS A 15 29.49 -56.14 15.65
C HIS A 15 28.25 -55.40 16.15
N PRO A 16 28.18 -55.08 17.45
CA PRO A 16 27.08 -54.29 18.00
C PRO A 16 27.06 -52.90 17.35
N ARG A 17 25.89 -52.47 16.88
CA ARG A 17 25.69 -51.11 16.38
C ARG A 17 25.55 -50.17 17.57
N VAL A 18 26.29 -49.07 17.53
CA VAL A 18 26.18 -47.98 18.50
C VAL A 18 25.42 -46.82 17.88
N GLU A 19 24.69 -46.06 18.70
CA GLU A 19 24.10 -44.82 18.23
C GLU A 19 25.20 -43.80 17.94
N LEU A 20 25.16 -43.24 16.73
CA LEU A 20 26.03 -42.15 16.32
C LEU A 20 25.20 -40.86 16.28
N PRO A 21 25.82 -39.69 16.49
CA PRO A 21 25.16 -38.41 16.25
C PRO A 21 24.47 -38.40 14.89
N THR A 22 23.27 -37.82 14.84
CA THR A 22 22.53 -37.72 13.58
C THR A 22 23.28 -36.83 12.59
N TYR A 23 23.06 -37.11 11.30
CA TYR A 23 23.64 -36.32 10.22
C TYR A 23 23.34 -34.83 10.43
N ALA A 24 24.37 -33.98 10.35
CA ALA A 24 24.22 -32.55 10.43
C ALA A 24 23.61 -32.03 9.13
N PHE A 25 22.28 -32.10 9.01
CA PHE A 25 21.56 -31.49 7.90
C PHE A 25 21.96 -30.03 7.76
N GLN A 26 22.30 -29.63 6.54
CA GLN A 26 22.48 -28.22 6.18
C GLN A 26 21.12 -27.54 6.32
N ARG A 27 20.97 -26.72 7.36
CA ARG A 27 19.71 -26.01 7.65
C ARG A 27 19.65 -24.76 6.81
N GLU A 28 19.19 -24.91 5.57
CA GLU A 28 18.77 -23.78 4.76
C GLU A 28 17.27 -23.53 4.95
N ARG A 29 16.94 -22.26 5.18
CA ARG A 29 15.56 -21.82 5.33
C ARG A 29 14.94 -21.73 3.93
N LEU A 30 14.31 -22.82 3.50
CA LEU A 30 13.56 -22.91 2.24
C LEU A 30 12.07 -22.77 2.53
N TRP A 31 11.58 -21.53 2.64
CA TRP A 31 10.15 -21.23 2.70
C TRP A 31 9.71 -20.59 1.39
N LEU A 32 8.47 -20.85 0.97
CA LEU A 32 7.81 -19.98 0.01
C LEU A 32 7.52 -18.67 0.75
N ASP A 33 8.26 -17.62 0.43
CA ASP A 33 7.87 -16.27 0.80
C ASP A 33 6.58 -15.98 0.04
N ALA A 34 5.45 -16.12 0.74
CA ALA A 34 4.19 -15.63 0.23
C ALA A 34 4.29 -14.09 0.21
N THR A 35 4.86 -13.55 -0.87
CA THR A 35 4.27 -12.34 -1.42
C THR A 35 2.78 -12.64 -1.55
N ALA A 36 1.92 -11.68 -1.22
CA ALA A 36 0.48 -11.85 -1.33
C ALA A 36 0.09 -11.99 -2.81
N VAL A 37 0.44 -13.13 -3.42
CA VAL A 37 -0.03 -13.55 -4.72
C VAL A 37 -1.48 -13.91 -4.45
N SER A 38 -2.34 -12.98 -4.86
CA SER A 38 -3.75 -13.25 -5.09
C SER A 38 -3.83 -14.62 -5.78
N GLY A 39 -4.58 -15.56 -5.22
CA GLY A 39 -4.94 -16.77 -5.98
C GLY A 39 -5.53 -16.33 -7.32
N ASP A 40 -5.46 -17.17 -8.36
CA ASP A 40 -5.95 -16.82 -9.70
C ASP A 40 -7.39 -16.25 -9.66
N VAL A 41 -7.48 -14.92 -9.61
CA VAL A 41 -8.74 -14.20 -9.45
C VAL A 41 -9.57 -14.28 -10.73
N ALA A 42 -8.91 -14.52 -11.87
CA ALA A 42 -9.60 -14.79 -13.13
C ALA A 42 -10.38 -16.11 -13.07
N GLY A 43 -9.83 -17.13 -12.40
CA GLY A 43 -10.54 -18.37 -12.09
C GLY A 43 -11.81 -18.18 -11.23
N LEU A 44 -11.91 -17.05 -10.51
CA LEU A 44 -13.08 -16.65 -9.73
C LEU A 44 -14.02 -15.68 -10.48
N GLY A 45 -13.76 -15.42 -11.77
CA GLY A 45 -14.54 -14.47 -12.59
C GLY A 45 -14.28 -13.00 -12.24
N GLN A 46 -13.14 -12.70 -11.61
CA GLN A 46 -12.70 -11.34 -11.27
C GLN A 46 -11.54 -10.92 -12.18
N VAL A 47 -11.26 -9.62 -12.22
CA VAL A 47 -10.11 -9.06 -12.92
C VAL A 47 -8.99 -8.81 -11.93
N ALA A 48 -7.76 -9.22 -12.24
CA ALA A 48 -6.60 -8.89 -11.43
C ALA A 48 -6.28 -7.40 -11.52
N VAL A 49 -6.05 -6.77 -10.38
CA VAL A 49 -5.62 -5.37 -10.30
C VAL A 49 -4.16 -5.37 -9.90
N GLU A 50 -3.29 -4.87 -10.77
CA GLU A 50 -1.88 -4.65 -10.45
C GLU A 50 -1.76 -3.41 -9.56
N HIS A 51 -1.90 -3.61 -8.25
CA HIS A 51 -1.76 -2.56 -7.24
C HIS A 51 -1.35 -3.14 -5.89
N ALA A 52 -0.57 -2.41 -5.10
CA ALA A 52 -0.09 -2.91 -3.81
C ALA A 52 -1.23 -3.09 -2.79
N LEU A 53 -2.23 -2.21 -2.77
CA LEU A 53 -3.34 -2.27 -1.81
C LEU A 53 -4.64 -2.88 -2.36
N LEU A 54 -4.74 -3.12 -3.68
CA LEU A 54 -5.93 -3.67 -4.35
C LEU A 54 -5.50 -4.84 -5.23
N GLY A 55 -6.18 -5.99 -5.11
CA GLY A 55 -5.80 -7.20 -5.84
C GLY A 55 -6.81 -7.65 -6.89
N ALA A 56 -8.08 -7.23 -6.78
CA ALA A 56 -9.13 -7.70 -7.67
C ALA A 56 -10.24 -6.68 -7.91
N GLY A 57 -10.81 -6.71 -9.11
CA GLY A 57 -11.98 -5.94 -9.52
C GLY A 57 -13.12 -6.84 -10.02
N VAL A 58 -14.37 -6.45 -9.75
CA VAL A 58 -15.57 -7.15 -10.21
C VAL A 58 -16.64 -6.17 -10.62
N GLY A 59 -17.18 -6.35 -11.83
CA GLY A 59 -18.35 -5.60 -12.29
C GLY A 59 -19.62 -6.06 -11.57
N VAL A 60 -20.39 -5.12 -11.03
CA VAL A 60 -21.62 -5.43 -10.29
C VAL A 60 -22.82 -5.43 -11.25
N ALA A 61 -23.36 -6.63 -11.51
CA ALA A 61 -24.54 -6.79 -12.36
C ALA A 61 -25.76 -6.04 -11.78
N GLY A 62 -26.57 -5.43 -12.65
CA GLY A 62 -27.79 -4.71 -12.26
C GLY A 62 -27.58 -3.30 -11.71
N GLY A 63 -26.33 -2.88 -11.44
CA GLY A 63 -26.00 -1.55 -10.90
C GLY A 63 -25.02 -0.71 -11.73
N GLY A 64 -24.36 -1.29 -12.75
CA GLY A 64 -23.44 -0.56 -13.64
C GLY A 64 -22.14 -0.07 -12.98
N GLY A 65 -21.93 -0.41 -11.72
CA GLY A 65 -20.74 -0.08 -10.94
C GLY A 65 -19.69 -1.20 -10.96
N VAL A 66 -18.53 -0.89 -10.39
CA VAL A 66 -17.40 -1.80 -10.25
C VAL A 66 -16.94 -1.76 -8.80
N LEU A 67 -16.66 -2.94 -8.24
CA LEU A 67 -16.12 -3.10 -6.91
C LEU A 67 -14.67 -3.57 -7.01
N PHE A 68 -13.76 -2.86 -6.34
CA PHE A 68 -12.37 -3.28 -6.17
C PHE A 68 -12.14 -3.72 -4.74
N THR A 69 -11.29 -4.73 -4.54
CA THR A 69 -11.05 -5.34 -3.24
C THR A 69 -9.57 -5.51 -2.96
N GLY A 70 -9.21 -5.41 -1.68
CA GLY A 70 -7.84 -5.61 -1.21
C GLY A 70 -7.80 -5.93 0.27
N ARG A 71 -6.58 -6.17 0.76
CA ARG A 71 -6.30 -6.35 2.19
C ARG A 71 -5.14 -5.47 2.62
N VAL A 72 -5.34 -4.77 3.72
CA VAL A 72 -4.38 -3.81 4.26
C VAL A 72 -4.01 -4.23 5.68
N GLY A 73 -2.72 -4.47 5.91
CA GLY A 73 -2.18 -4.82 7.21
C GLY A 73 -0.67 -4.56 7.25
N VAL A 74 -0.14 -4.29 8.44
CA VAL A 74 1.30 -3.98 8.62
C VAL A 74 2.20 -5.14 8.18
N SER A 75 1.74 -6.39 8.31
CA SER A 75 2.53 -7.56 7.87
C SER A 75 2.72 -7.64 6.36
N THR A 76 1.77 -7.11 5.58
CA THR A 76 1.86 -7.08 4.10
C THR A 76 2.43 -5.76 3.60
N HIS A 77 2.21 -4.68 4.34
CA HIS A 77 2.62 -3.32 4.02
C HIS A 77 3.36 -2.70 5.23
N PRO A 78 4.63 -3.07 5.47
CA PRO A 78 5.35 -2.66 6.68
C PRO A 78 5.48 -1.15 6.87
N TRP A 79 5.53 -0.40 5.78
CA TRP A 79 5.58 1.07 5.78
C TRP A 79 4.39 1.71 6.49
N LEU A 80 3.24 1.03 6.61
CA LEU A 80 2.09 1.56 7.34
C LEU A 80 2.41 1.80 8.82
N ALA A 81 3.31 1.03 9.41
CA ALA A 81 3.72 1.22 10.81
C ALA A 81 4.38 2.59 11.04
N ASP A 82 4.89 3.24 10.00
CA ASP A 82 5.53 4.54 10.05
C ASP A 82 4.53 5.70 9.97
N HIS A 83 3.22 5.44 9.95
CA HIS A 83 2.18 6.47 10.01
C HIS A 83 1.22 6.23 11.16
N ALA A 84 1.59 6.77 12.32
CA ALA A 84 0.77 6.70 13.52
C ALA A 84 0.34 8.10 14.00
N VAL A 85 -0.87 8.18 14.55
CA VAL A 85 -1.38 9.38 15.22
C VAL A 85 -1.83 9.00 16.63
N SER A 86 -1.21 9.60 17.64
CA SER A 86 -1.44 9.31 19.06
C SER A 86 -1.32 7.81 19.37
N GLY A 87 -0.25 7.17 18.87
CA GLY A 87 0.02 5.73 18.98
C GLY A 87 -0.89 4.80 18.18
N VAL A 88 -1.79 5.32 17.33
CA VAL A 88 -2.69 4.53 16.48
C VAL A 88 -2.19 4.54 15.05
N VAL A 89 -1.89 3.35 14.50
CA VAL A 89 -1.52 3.20 13.09
C VAL A 89 -2.72 3.44 12.19
N LEU A 90 -2.62 4.41 11.29
CA LEU A 90 -3.68 4.82 10.37
C LEU A 90 -3.22 4.69 8.93
N LEU A 91 -4.12 4.33 8.03
CA LEU A 91 -3.86 4.56 6.59
C LEU A 91 -3.78 6.08 6.36
N PRO A 92 -2.70 6.60 5.76
CA PRO A 92 -2.58 8.03 5.47
C PRO A 92 -3.68 8.51 4.52
N GLY A 93 -4.00 9.81 4.58
CA GLY A 93 -4.95 10.44 3.65
C GLY A 93 -4.60 10.19 2.18
N ALA A 94 -3.30 10.25 1.84
CA ALA A 94 -2.78 9.94 0.51
C ALA A 94 -3.06 8.50 0.07
N GLY A 95 -3.20 7.56 1.01
CA GLY A 95 -3.56 6.18 0.72
C GLY A 95 -4.98 6.04 0.18
N PHE A 96 -5.93 6.87 0.62
CA PHE A 96 -7.27 6.90 0.03
C PHE A 96 -7.25 7.48 -1.37
N VAL A 97 -6.45 8.53 -1.62
CA VAL A 97 -6.29 9.11 -2.96
C VAL A 97 -5.73 8.07 -3.93
N GLU A 98 -4.66 7.38 -3.53
CA GLU A 98 -4.04 6.31 -4.31
C GLU A 98 -5.04 5.19 -4.66
N LEU A 99 -5.81 4.70 -3.66
CA LEU A 99 -6.86 3.70 -3.89
C LEU A 99 -7.92 4.17 -4.91
N VAL A 100 -8.33 5.43 -4.80
CA VAL A 100 -9.38 6.02 -5.65
C VAL A 100 -8.88 6.27 -7.06
N VAL A 101 -7.65 6.78 -7.23
CA VAL A 101 -7.02 6.97 -8.55
C VAL A 101 -6.87 5.63 -9.25
N ARG A 102 -6.31 4.62 -8.57
CA ARG A 102 -6.15 3.29 -9.15
C ARG A 102 -7.46 2.67 -9.60
N ALA A 103 -8.52 2.79 -8.79
CA ALA A 103 -9.86 2.32 -9.15
C ALA A 103 -10.48 3.12 -10.31
N GLY A 104 -10.17 4.42 -10.38
CA GLY A 104 -10.54 5.28 -11.49
C GLY A 104 -9.89 4.88 -12.81
N ASP A 105 -8.60 4.56 -12.80
CA ASP A 105 -7.85 4.12 -13.98
C ASP A 105 -8.47 2.87 -14.61
N GLU A 106 -8.90 1.90 -13.79
CA GLU A 106 -9.57 0.67 -14.25
C GLU A 106 -10.88 0.92 -14.99
N VAL A 107 -11.52 2.07 -14.78
CA VAL A 107 -12.80 2.42 -15.42
C VAL A 107 -12.70 3.60 -16.38
N GLY A 108 -11.48 4.08 -16.67
CA GLY A 108 -11.23 5.23 -17.54
C GLY A 108 -11.66 6.58 -16.92
N CYS A 109 -11.63 6.68 -15.60
CA CYS A 109 -11.93 7.90 -14.83
C CYS A 109 -10.82 8.19 -13.81
N GLY A 110 -9.58 8.35 -14.28
CA GLY A 110 -8.39 8.51 -13.43
C GLY A 110 -8.31 9.86 -12.69
N ARG A 111 -9.17 10.84 -13.04
CA ARG A 111 -9.19 12.15 -12.39
C ARG A 111 -10.16 12.19 -11.22
N VAL A 112 -9.63 12.41 -10.03
CA VAL A 112 -10.41 12.77 -8.83
C VAL A 112 -10.90 14.21 -8.95
N GLU A 113 -12.22 14.39 -8.95
CA GLU A 113 -12.85 15.71 -8.95
C GLU A 113 -13.01 16.25 -7.52
N GLU A 114 -13.44 15.37 -6.62
CA GLU A 114 -13.58 15.67 -5.19
C GLU A 114 -13.37 14.38 -4.40
N LEU A 115 -12.75 14.49 -3.21
CA LEU A 115 -12.69 13.41 -2.24
C LEU A 115 -12.86 13.97 -0.83
N MET A 116 -13.89 13.49 -0.14
CA MET A 116 -14.17 13.80 1.26
C MET A 116 -13.75 12.62 2.12
N LEU A 117 -12.83 12.85 3.06
CA LEU A 117 -12.45 11.87 4.06
C LEU A 117 -13.44 11.90 5.22
N ALA A 118 -13.89 10.72 5.66
CA ALA A 118 -14.86 10.52 6.72
C ALA A 118 -14.18 9.91 7.95
N ALA A 119 -14.42 8.63 8.25
CA ALA A 119 -13.78 7.96 9.37
C ALA A 119 -12.32 7.58 9.05
N PRO A 120 -11.36 7.70 9.98
CA PRO A 120 -10.02 7.16 9.78
C PRO A 120 -10.05 5.63 9.66
N LEU A 121 -9.15 5.07 8.86
CA LEU A 121 -8.95 3.62 8.77
C LEU A 121 -7.80 3.22 9.69
N VAL A 122 -8.15 2.53 10.79
CA VAL A 122 -7.17 1.97 11.72
C VAL A 122 -6.61 0.67 11.16
N VAL A 123 -5.29 0.61 11.02
CA VAL A 123 -4.60 -0.61 10.57
C VAL A 123 -4.22 -1.43 11.82
N PRO A 124 -4.72 -2.66 11.96
CA PRO A 124 -4.45 -3.45 13.16
C PRO A 124 -2.98 -3.86 13.21
N ALA A 125 -2.41 -3.85 14.42
CA ALA A 125 -1.03 -4.30 14.65
C ALA A 125 -0.79 -5.78 14.27
N ARG A 126 -1.87 -6.58 14.20
CA ARG A 126 -1.84 -7.97 13.75
C ARG A 126 -3.02 -8.22 12.81
N GLY A 127 -2.75 -8.98 11.75
CA GLY A 127 -3.75 -9.27 10.72
C GLY A 127 -3.91 -8.12 9.73
N SER A 128 -5.10 -8.02 9.14
CA SER A 128 -5.41 -7.05 8.10
C SER A 128 -6.89 -6.70 8.14
N VAL A 129 -7.25 -5.55 7.58
CA VAL A 129 -8.63 -5.20 7.24
C VAL A 129 -8.89 -5.47 5.76
N GLN A 130 -10.13 -5.85 5.44
CA GLN A 130 -10.57 -5.83 4.05
C GLN A 130 -10.83 -4.39 3.64
N VAL A 131 -10.43 -4.03 2.42
CA VAL A 131 -10.73 -2.74 1.82
C VAL A 131 -11.56 -2.95 0.56
N GLN A 132 -12.57 -2.11 0.39
CA GLN A 132 -13.41 -2.05 -0.80
C GLN A 132 -13.41 -0.64 -1.37
N VAL A 133 -13.19 -0.52 -2.68
CA VAL A 133 -13.45 0.72 -3.43
C VAL A 133 -14.63 0.48 -4.34
N VAL A 134 -15.72 1.17 -4.07
CA VAL A 134 -16.97 1.07 -4.84
C VAL A 134 -17.02 2.24 -5.81
N VAL A 135 -16.96 1.94 -7.10
CA VAL A 135 -17.15 2.93 -8.16
C VAL A 135 -18.55 2.77 -8.74
N GLY A 136 -19.33 3.84 -8.71
CA GLY A 136 -20.72 3.87 -9.17
C GLY A 136 -20.86 3.73 -10.69
N ALA A 137 -22.12 3.68 -11.15
CA ALA A 137 -22.46 3.73 -12.57
C ALA A 137 -21.95 5.01 -13.25
N VAL A 138 -21.84 4.98 -14.58
CA VAL A 138 -21.57 6.18 -15.38
C VAL A 138 -22.76 7.14 -15.24
N GLU A 139 -22.47 8.36 -14.81
CA GLU A 139 -23.39 9.49 -14.78
C GLU A 139 -23.17 10.38 -16.01
N ASP A 140 -23.96 11.45 -16.12
CA ASP A 140 -23.84 12.42 -17.20
C ASP A 140 -22.42 13.00 -17.28
N GLY A 141 -21.90 13.12 -18.51
CA GLY A 141 -20.54 13.60 -18.75
C GLY A 141 -19.43 12.59 -18.42
N GLY A 142 -19.77 11.32 -18.14
CA GLY A 142 -18.80 10.28 -17.83
C GLY A 142 -18.34 10.25 -16.38
N ARG A 143 -18.93 11.09 -15.53
CA ARG A 143 -18.63 11.15 -14.09
C ARG A 143 -19.06 9.86 -13.39
N ARG A 144 -18.37 9.49 -12.31
CA ARG A 144 -18.75 8.38 -11.44
C ARG A 144 -18.59 8.78 -9.98
N THR A 145 -19.47 8.29 -9.12
CA THR A 145 -19.26 8.33 -7.67
C THR A 145 -18.22 7.30 -7.25
N VAL A 146 -17.51 7.56 -6.16
CA VAL A 146 -16.58 6.61 -5.56
C VAL A 146 -16.70 6.61 -4.04
N GLY A 147 -16.54 5.45 -3.42
CA GLY A 147 -16.46 5.32 -1.97
C GLY A 147 -15.43 4.27 -1.54
N VAL A 148 -14.71 4.53 -0.46
CA VAL A 148 -13.73 3.61 0.14
C VAL A 148 -14.25 3.13 1.48
N TYR A 149 -14.28 1.81 1.66
CA TYR A 149 -14.83 1.15 2.84
C TYR A 149 -13.85 0.14 3.40
N SER A 150 -13.91 -0.11 4.71
CA SER A 150 -13.24 -1.27 5.30
C SER A 150 -14.16 -2.11 6.18
N GLY A 151 -13.83 -3.39 6.30
CA GLY A 151 -14.58 -4.37 7.07
C GLY A 151 -13.65 -5.19 7.96
N SER A 152 -14.10 -5.45 9.18
CA SER A 152 -13.37 -6.27 10.17
C SER A 152 -13.84 -7.73 10.11
N GLY A 153 -13.16 -8.56 9.32
CA GLY A 153 -13.45 -10.00 9.27
C GLY A 153 -13.18 -10.62 7.90
N ASP A 154 -13.39 -11.93 7.82
CA ASP A 154 -13.22 -12.73 6.61
C ASP A 154 -14.57 -13.18 6.01
N GLY A 155 -15.67 -12.69 6.58
CA GLY A 155 -17.04 -13.00 6.16
C GLY A 155 -17.54 -12.08 5.03
N VAL A 156 -18.56 -12.56 4.32
CA VAL A 156 -19.26 -11.79 3.26
C VAL A 156 -20.26 -10.80 3.87
N GLU A 157 -20.75 -11.11 5.07
CA GLU A 157 -21.59 -10.25 5.89
C GLU A 157 -20.72 -9.62 6.97
N GLY A 158 -20.84 -8.30 7.15
CA GLY A 158 -20.04 -7.54 8.11
C GLY A 158 -20.43 -6.06 8.11
N GLU A 159 -20.10 -5.38 9.19
CA GLU A 159 -20.25 -3.93 9.28
C GLU A 159 -19.12 -3.26 8.49
N TRP A 160 -19.50 -2.48 7.48
CA TRP A 160 -18.56 -1.70 6.66
C TRP A 160 -18.50 -0.28 7.18
N VAL A 161 -17.28 0.22 7.38
CA VAL A 161 -17.03 1.61 7.74
C VAL A 161 -16.64 2.39 6.49
N CYS A 162 -17.31 3.52 6.26
CA CYS A 162 -16.97 4.42 5.16
C CYS A 162 -15.83 5.36 5.57
N HIS A 163 -14.77 5.40 4.78
CA HIS A 163 -13.58 6.21 5.03
C HIS A 163 -13.42 7.38 4.08
N ALA A 164 -13.89 7.23 2.85
CA ALA A 164 -13.86 8.32 1.88
C ALA A 164 -15.01 8.18 0.89
N THR A 165 -15.53 9.31 0.42
CA THR A 165 -16.49 9.38 -0.68
C THR A 165 -16.14 10.53 -1.61
N GLY A 166 -16.45 10.41 -2.89
CA GLY A 166 -16.11 11.46 -3.83
C GLY A 166 -16.64 11.21 -5.23
N SER A 167 -16.01 11.88 -6.19
CA SER A 167 -16.29 11.70 -7.61
C SER A 167 -15.05 11.63 -8.47
N LEU A 168 -15.20 10.87 -9.54
CA LEU A 168 -14.22 10.63 -10.57
C LEU A 168 -14.75 11.16 -11.90
N THR A 169 -13.86 11.68 -12.73
CA THR A 169 -14.16 12.17 -14.07
C THR A 169 -13.19 11.54 -15.09
N PRO A 170 -13.58 11.42 -16.36
CA PRO A 170 -12.66 10.99 -17.40
C PRO A 170 -11.48 11.96 -17.53
N ASP A 171 -10.30 11.46 -17.89
CA ASP A 171 -9.10 12.30 -18.06
C ASP A 171 -9.26 13.36 -19.16
N THR A 172 -10.17 13.11 -20.11
CA THR A 172 -10.53 14.04 -21.19
C THR A 172 -11.43 15.19 -20.73
N ALA A 173 -11.95 15.16 -19.49
CA ALA A 173 -12.80 16.22 -18.98
C ALA A 173 -12.00 17.53 -18.84
N PRO A 174 -12.57 18.68 -19.23
CA PRO A 174 -11.88 19.96 -19.15
C PRO A 174 -11.39 20.23 -17.71
N GLN A 175 -10.16 20.73 -17.58
CA GLN A 175 -9.61 21.11 -16.28
C GLN A 175 -10.33 22.37 -15.79
N SER A 176 -11.16 22.20 -14.76
CA SER A 176 -11.84 23.30 -14.07
C SER A 176 -10.92 23.79 -12.94
N GLY A 177 -9.96 24.66 -13.24
CA GLY A 177 -9.10 25.28 -12.24
C GLY A 177 -7.71 25.61 -12.73
N GLY A 178 -7.25 26.84 -12.48
CA GLY A 178 -5.89 27.29 -12.78
C GLY A 178 -4.90 26.63 -11.83
N GLY A 179 -4.32 25.51 -12.25
CA GLY A 179 -3.15 24.95 -11.56
C GLY A 179 -2.05 25.99 -11.52
N SER A 180 -1.55 26.32 -10.32
CA SER A 180 -0.32 27.09 -10.17
C SER A 180 0.78 26.27 -10.82
N VAL A 181 1.20 26.68 -12.01
CA VAL A 181 2.32 26.05 -12.71
C VAL A 181 3.55 26.36 -11.87
N LEU A 182 4.21 25.33 -11.34
CA LEU A 182 5.47 25.53 -10.63
C LEU A 182 6.42 26.31 -11.55
N SER A 183 7.08 27.31 -10.98
CA SER A 183 8.11 28.06 -11.70
C SER A 183 9.13 27.09 -12.29
N ALA A 184 9.62 27.37 -13.49
CA ALA A 184 10.70 26.59 -14.09
C ALA A 184 12.01 26.65 -13.29
N ALA A 185 12.17 27.64 -12.41
CA ALA A 185 13.31 27.78 -11.51
C ALA A 185 12.98 27.22 -10.11
N TRP A 186 13.84 26.33 -9.60
CA TRP A 186 13.73 25.68 -8.29
C TRP A 186 14.99 25.90 -7.43
N PRO A 187 14.85 26.29 -6.14
CA PRO A 187 13.62 26.79 -5.53
C PRO A 187 13.14 28.11 -6.19
N PRO A 188 11.86 28.49 -6.03
CA PRO A 188 11.35 29.71 -6.64
C PRO A 188 12.17 30.96 -6.25
N PRO A 189 12.53 31.83 -7.21
CA PRO A 189 13.29 33.04 -6.90
C PRO A 189 12.60 33.92 -5.87
N GLY A 190 13.35 34.35 -4.85
CA GLY A 190 12.82 35.17 -3.75
C GLY A 190 12.15 34.36 -2.62
N ALA A 191 12.06 33.03 -2.74
CA ALA A 191 11.55 32.19 -1.66
C ALA A 191 12.62 32.00 -0.57
N GLU A 192 12.23 32.20 0.68
CA GLU A 192 13.09 32.03 1.86
C GLU A 192 13.00 30.60 2.37
N ARG A 193 14.15 29.97 2.63
CA ARG A 193 14.20 28.59 3.15
C ARG A 193 13.75 28.57 4.61
N ILE A 194 12.88 27.62 4.95
CA ILE A 194 12.47 27.31 6.33
C ILE A 194 13.40 26.24 6.88
N ASP A 195 13.84 26.43 8.13
CA ASP A 195 14.62 25.43 8.86
C ASP A 195 13.72 24.26 9.28
N LEU A 196 14.21 23.03 9.06
CA LEU A 196 13.48 21.79 9.31
C LEU A 196 14.02 21.02 10.53
N VAL A 197 15.04 21.55 11.21
CA VAL A 197 15.57 20.94 12.42
C VAL A 197 14.46 20.78 13.46
N GLY A 198 14.26 19.55 13.94
CA GLY A 198 13.26 19.25 14.98
C GLY A 198 11.84 19.05 14.47
N VAL A 199 11.58 19.19 13.16
CA VAL A 199 10.19 19.22 12.64
C VAL A 199 9.41 17.95 12.96
N TYR A 200 10.04 16.78 12.85
CA TYR A 200 9.38 15.50 13.10
C TYR A 200 9.29 15.20 14.61
N GLU A 201 10.26 15.65 15.40
CA GLU A 201 10.19 15.59 16.86
C GLU A 201 9.06 16.46 17.42
N ASP A 202 8.90 17.68 16.89
CA ASP A 202 7.82 18.59 17.27
C ASP A 202 6.44 18.01 16.86
N LEU A 203 6.34 17.43 15.66
CA LEU A 203 5.14 16.71 15.21
C LEU A 203 4.81 15.52 16.11
N ALA A 204 5.82 14.75 16.55
CA ALA A 204 5.62 13.64 17.46
C ALA A 204 5.10 14.08 18.84
N VAL A 205 5.52 15.26 19.34
CA VAL A 205 4.98 15.86 20.57
C VAL A 205 3.49 16.17 20.44
N GLU A 206 3.05 16.61 19.25
CA GLU A 206 1.63 16.82 18.90
C GLU A 206 0.89 15.51 18.56
N GLY A 207 1.58 14.36 18.66
CA GLY A 207 1.02 13.04 18.45
C GLY A 207 1.10 12.54 17.00
N TYR A 208 1.76 13.25 16.08
CA TYR A 208 2.02 12.75 14.72
C TYR A 208 3.34 11.97 14.69
N GLU A 209 3.25 10.66 14.86
CA GLU A 209 4.37 9.74 14.95
C GLU A 209 4.71 9.23 13.54
N TYR A 210 5.42 10.06 12.77
CA TYR A 210 5.94 9.67 11.46
C TYR A 210 7.26 8.91 11.61
N GLY A 211 7.29 7.66 11.16
CA GLY A 211 8.48 6.84 11.04
C GLY A 211 9.27 7.14 9.75
N PRO A 212 10.42 6.48 9.55
CA PRO A 212 11.38 6.83 8.50
C PRO A 212 10.79 6.99 7.10
N VAL A 213 9.83 6.13 6.70
CA VAL A 213 9.24 6.18 5.36
C VAL A 213 8.39 7.44 5.12
N PHE A 214 7.80 8.03 6.17
CA PHE A 214 7.03 9.28 6.11
C PHE A 214 7.85 10.53 6.40
N GLN A 215 9.15 10.38 6.67
CA GLN A 215 10.06 11.50 6.92
C GLN A 215 10.75 12.01 5.64
N GLY A 216 9.98 12.15 4.55
CA GLY A 216 10.49 12.50 3.23
C GLY A 216 10.71 13.98 2.94
N LEU A 217 10.51 14.88 3.91
CA LEU A 217 10.60 16.34 3.71
C LEU A 217 12.08 16.79 3.67
N ASN A 218 12.56 17.14 2.48
CA ASN A 218 13.96 17.53 2.24
C ASN A 218 14.21 19.04 2.28
N GLY A 219 13.18 19.84 1.98
CA GLY A 219 13.28 21.29 1.97
C GLY A 219 11.92 21.96 1.93
N VAL A 220 11.81 23.12 2.59
CA VAL A 220 10.62 23.97 2.52
C VAL A 220 11.05 25.41 2.30
N TRP A 221 10.34 26.12 1.44
CA TRP A 221 10.54 27.54 1.16
C TRP A 221 9.22 28.30 1.22
N ARG A 222 9.27 29.56 1.61
CA ARG A 222 8.10 30.46 1.67
C ARG A 222 8.32 31.69 0.81
N ASN A 223 7.30 32.05 0.04
CA ASN A 223 7.25 33.32 -0.69
C ASN A 223 5.88 33.97 -0.44
N GLY A 224 5.82 34.91 0.50
CA GLY A 224 4.55 35.49 0.94
C GLY A 224 3.64 34.45 1.60
N GLU A 225 2.50 34.16 0.95
CA GLU A 225 1.52 33.16 1.39
C GLU A 225 1.76 31.77 0.78
N GLU A 226 2.61 31.66 -0.24
CA GLU A 226 2.92 30.39 -0.89
C GLU A 226 4.01 29.63 -0.14
N VAL A 227 3.80 28.32 0.00
CA VAL A 227 4.77 27.38 0.57
C VAL A 227 5.12 26.35 -0.49
N PHE A 228 6.42 26.13 -0.68
CA PHE A 228 6.99 25.15 -1.60
C PHE A 228 7.72 24.10 -0.79
N ALA A 229 7.57 22.83 -1.15
CA ALA A 229 8.24 21.73 -0.47
C ALA A 229 8.94 20.84 -1.48
N GLU A 230 10.10 20.33 -1.09
CA GLU A 230 10.79 19.23 -1.75
C GLU A 230 10.59 18.00 -0.89
N VAL A 231 9.93 16.99 -1.45
CA VAL A 231 9.58 15.75 -0.76
C VAL A 231 10.06 14.58 -1.62
N ALA A 232 10.75 13.63 -1.01
CA ALA A 232 11.14 12.39 -1.66
C ALA A 232 11.10 11.24 -0.65
N LEU A 233 10.70 10.06 -1.11
CA LEU A 233 10.79 8.85 -0.31
C LEU A 233 12.25 8.55 0.04
N PRO A 234 12.53 7.95 1.21
CA PRO A 234 13.85 7.43 1.52
C PRO A 234 14.33 6.43 0.47
N GLU A 235 15.63 6.43 0.19
CA GLU A 235 16.25 5.47 -0.73
C GLU A 235 15.96 4.02 -0.30
N GLY A 236 15.63 3.17 -1.28
CA GLY A 236 15.32 1.76 -1.04
C GLY A 236 13.87 1.48 -0.62
N THR A 237 13.01 2.50 -0.54
CA THR A 237 11.57 2.31 -0.38
C THR A 237 11.00 1.56 -1.60
N VAL A 238 10.25 0.48 -1.36
CA VAL A 238 9.59 -0.29 -2.42
C VAL A 238 8.37 0.48 -2.91
N VAL A 239 8.35 0.84 -4.20
CA VAL A 239 7.28 1.64 -4.82
C VAL A 239 6.43 0.85 -5.82
N ASP A 240 6.79 -0.42 -6.08
CA ASP A 240 6.10 -1.24 -7.05
C ASP A 240 4.61 -1.42 -6.70
N GLY A 241 3.75 -1.27 -7.71
CA GLY A 241 2.31 -1.39 -7.54
C GLY A 241 1.62 -0.14 -6.98
N PHE A 242 2.30 1.00 -6.91
CA PHE A 242 1.70 2.30 -6.60
C PHE A 242 1.82 3.26 -7.80
N GLY A 243 0.81 4.09 -8.03
CA GLY A 243 0.90 5.29 -8.84
C GLY A 243 1.66 6.39 -8.10
N LEU A 244 1.24 6.67 -6.87
CA LEU A 244 1.96 7.49 -5.90
C LEU A 244 2.05 6.74 -4.57
N HIS A 245 3.28 6.47 -4.10
CA HIS A 245 3.45 5.85 -2.78
C HIS A 245 2.80 6.74 -1.70
N PRO A 246 1.95 6.21 -0.80
CA PRO A 246 1.21 7.04 0.16
C PRO A 246 2.03 7.74 1.27
N ALA A 247 3.36 7.68 1.23
CA ALA A 247 4.25 8.18 2.27
C ALA A 247 5.07 9.38 1.81
#